data_AF-A0A3A5RCV5-F1
#
_entry.id   AF-A0A3A5RCV5-F1
#
_cell.length_a   1.000
_cell.length_b   1.000
_cell.length_c   1.000
_cell.angle_alpha   90.00
_cell.angle_beta   90.00
_cell.angle_gamma   90.00
#
_symmetry.space_group_name_H-M   'P 1'
#
loop_
_entity.id
_entity.type
_entity.pdbx_description
1 polymer ?
#
loop_
_entity_poly.entity_id
_entity_poly.type
_entity_poly.pdbx_seq_one_letter_code
_entity_poly.pdbx_strand_id
1 'polypeptide(L)'
;MEEGGERLSLLELNALVRRSLEQCLPDEYWIQAELSDVRSNTTGHCYLEFVQKDPRSNNLVAKARGMIWNNIYRLLKPYFEETTGQLFTSGIKVLVKVTVQFHELYGYSLTVLDIDPAYTLGDMARRRREILLQLEEEGVLTLNKELEIPVLPQRIAVVSSATAAGYGDFCHQLQHNSGGFFFYTELFPALMQGNQVEESVLAALDRINARINEFDVVVIIRGGGATSDLSGFDTYLLAAACAQFPLPIITGIGHERDDTVLDSVAHTRVKTPTAAAELLIHRVAEVAEHLEELSMRIQQGAYMLLDLERRRLETLQTRIPNLVHRKLADARFSLLAAKKDLSQVTKALVARQSHRLELLQQRIADASPDKLLSRGYSITIKDGKAVTDASSLKPGEHLITRLSKGEVRSVVEK
;
A
#
# COMPACT_ATOMS: atom_id res chain seq x y z
N MET A 1 -99.56 2.98 -30.23
CA MET A 1 -98.44 2.06 -30.44
C MET A 1 -97.45 2.30 -29.32
N GLU A 2 -97.09 1.22 -28.64
CA GLU A 2 -96.42 1.14 -27.35
C GLU A 2 -94.97 1.65 -27.40
N GLU A 3 -94.57 2.43 -26.40
CA GLU A 3 -93.18 2.50 -25.93
C GLU A 3 -93.18 2.43 -24.40
N GLY A 4 -93.56 1.26 -23.89
CA GLY A 4 -93.28 0.90 -22.51
C GLY A 4 -91.84 0.40 -22.42
N GLY A 5 -90.90 1.26 -22.02
CA GLY A 5 -89.56 0.80 -21.65
C GLY A 5 -89.68 -0.26 -20.55
N GLU A 6 -89.28 -1.50 -20.86
CA GLU A 6 -89.26 -2.61 -19.90
C GLU A 6 -88.51 -2.19 -18.64
N ARG A 7 -89.20 -2.21 -17.50
CA ARG A 7 -88.59 -1.94 -16.19
C ARG A 7 -87.93 -3.22 -15.72
N LEU A 8 -86.61 -3.29 -15.85
CA LEU A 8 -85.79 -4.39 -15.33
C LEU A 8 -85.58 -4.21 -13.82
N SER A 9 -85.65 -5.32 -13.07
CA SER A 9 -85.17 -5.37 -11.69
C SER A 9 -83.63 -5.32 -11.64
N LEU A 10 -83.06 -4.90 -10.51
CA LEU A 10 -81.60 -4.87 -10.32
C LEU A 10 -80.95 -6.25 -10.54
N LEU A 11 -81.66 -7.33 -10.18
CA LEU A 11 -81.21 -8.70 -10.41
C LEU A 11 -81.18 -9.04 -11.90
N GLU A 12 -82.24 -8.68 -12.65
CA GLU A 12 -82.30 -8.92 -14.10
C GLU A 12 -81.23 -8.12 -14.85
N LEU A 13 -80.99 -6.86 -14.45
CA LEU A 13 -79.93 -6.04 -15.02
C LEU A 13 -78.55 -6.65 -14.76
N ASN A 14 -78.25 -7.07 -13.53
CA ASN A 14 -76.96 -7.69 -13.20
C ASN A 14 -76.77 -9.06 -13.87
N ALA A 15 -77.84 -9.84 -14.02
CA ALA A 15 -77.80 -11.11 -14.75
C ALA A 15 -77.56 -10.89 -16.26
N LEU A 16 -78.11 -9.82 -16.85
CA LEU A 16 -77.81 -9.44 -18.23
C LEU A 16 -76.34 -9.04 -18.39
N VAL A 17 -75.80 -8.22 -17.49
CA VAL A 17 -74.37 -7.85 -17.49
C VAL A 17 -73.49 -9.09 -17.40
N ARG A 18 -73.81 -10.05 -16.52
CA ARG A 18 -73.06 -11.31 -16.41
C ARG A 18 -73.08 -12.09 -17.73
N ARG A 19 -74.25 -12.31 -18.33
CA ARG A 19 -74.36 -13.04 -19.60
C ARG A 19 -73.63 -12.36 -20.73
N SER A 20 -73.70 -11.03 -20.83
CA SER A 20 -72.97 -10.28 -21.86
C SER A 20 -71.46 -10.40 -21.68
N LEU A 21 -70.96 -10.38 -20.45
CA LEU A 21 -69.53 -10.60 -20.18
C LEU A 21 -69.11 -12.03 -20.52
N GLU A 22 -69.89 -13.04 -20.12
CA GLU A 22 -69.62 -14.46 -20.42
C GLU A 22 -69.66 -14.79 -21.92
N GLN A 23 -70.47 -14.07 -22.71
CA GLN A 23 -70.58 -14.30 -24.16
C GLN A 23 -69.55 -13.54 -24.99
N CYS A 24 -69.13 -12.36 -24.55
CA CYS A 24 -68.28 -11.46 -25.34
C CYS A 24 -66.80 -11.53 -24.99
N LEU A 25 -66.45 -12.02 -23.80
CA LEU A 25 -65.06 -12.10 -23.35
C LEU A 25 -64.56 -13.55 -23.45
N PRO A 26 -63.38 -13.80 -24.06
CA PRO A 26 -62.62 -15.03 -23.88
C PRO A 26 -62.56 -15.53 -22.44
N ASP A 27 -62.45 -16.85 -22.29
CA ASP A 27 -62.40 -17.49 -20.97
C ASP A 27 -61.22 -17.03 -20.11
N GLU A 28 -60.06 -16.76 -20.75
CA GLU A 28 -58.81 -16.47 -20.06
C GLU A 28 -58.04 -15.31 -20.74
N TYR A 29 -57.44 -14.44 -19.91
CA TYR A 29 -56.61 -13.33 -20.35
C TYR A 29 -55.30 -13.27 -19.58
N TRP A 30 -54.22 -12.91 -20.25
CA TRP A 30 -53.01 -12.44 -19.60
C TRP A 30 -53.08 -10.93 -19.44
N ILE A 31 -52.99 -10.46 -18.20
CA ILE A 31 -52.98 -9.04 -17.88
C ILE A 31 -51.71 -8.65 -17.14
N GLN A 32 -51.19 -7.47 -17.48
CA GLN A 32 -50.13 -6.82 -16.74
C GLN A 32 -50.75 -5.86 -15.73
N ALA A 33 -50.42 -6.01 -14.45
CA ALA A 33 -50.88 -5.11 -13.40
C ALA A 33 -49.88 -5.05 -12.24
N GLU A 34 -49.96 -4.00 -11.44
CA GLU A 34 -49.28 -3.90 -10.14
C GLU A 34 -50.24 -4.35 -9.03
N LEU A 35 -49.75 -5.14 -8.08
CA LEU A 35 -50.52 -5.54 -6.90
C LEU A 35 -50.57 -4.38 -5.90
N SER A 36 -51.73 -3.76 -5.66
CA SER A 36 -51.87 -2.69 -4.67
C SER A 36 -52.15 -3.21 -3.26
N ASP A 37 -52.87 -4.33 -3.14
CA ASP A 37 -53.23 -4.94 -1.85
C ASP A 37 -53.30 -6.45 -2.01
N VAL A 38 -52.83 -7.18 -1.01
CA VAL A 38 -52.75 -8.64 -0.97
C VAL A 38 -53.21 -9.12 0.40
N ARG A 39 -54.37 -9.78 0.46
CA ARG A 39 -54.97 -10.25 1.72
C ARG A 39 -55.36 -11.72 1.63
N SER A 40 -54.80 -12.54 2.50
CA SER A 40 -55.22 -13.93 2.66
C SER A 40 -56.23 -14.08 3.80
N ASN A 41 -57.39 -14.69 3.53
CA ASN A 41 -58.40 -14.98 4.56
C ASN A 41 -58.14 -16.32 5.27
N THR A 42 -58.79 -16.53 6.42
CA THR A 42 -58.77 -17.78 7.20
C THR A 42 -59.23 -19.02 6.42
N THR A 43 -60.02 -18.84 5.36
CA THR A 43 -60.46 -19.90 4.44
C THR A 43 -59.40 -20.29 3.38
N GLY A 44 -58.27 -19.57 3.34
CA GLY A 44 -57.13 -19.83 2.46
C GLY A 44 -57.25 -19.22 1.06
N HIS A 45 -58.29 -18.43 0.78
CA HIS A 45 -58.37 -17.61 -0.44
C HIS A 45 -57.52 -16.35 -0.32
N CYS A 46 -56.92 -15.92 -1.43
CA CYS A 46 -56.19 -14.66 -1.52
C CYS A 46 -57.01 -13.64 -2.30
N TYR A 47 -57.27 -12.49 -1.71
CA TYR A 47 -57.91 -11.35 -2.36
C TYR A 47 -56.84 -10.33 -2.73
N LEU A 48 -56.92 -9.86 -3.97
CA LEU A 48 -55.94 -8.97 -4.56
C LEU A 48 -56.61 -7.72 -5.09
N GLU A 49 -55.85 -6.65 -5.18
CA GLU A 49 -56.25 -5.46 -5.91
C GLU A 49 -55.22 -5.14 -6.98
N PHE A 50 -55.64 -5.20 -8.23
CA PHE A 50 -54.81 -4.90 -9.39
C PHE A 50 -54.96 -3.43 -9.75
N VAL A 51 -53.83 -2.75 -9.92
CA VAL A 51 -53.78 -1.36 -10.36
C VAL A 51 -52.84 -1.20 -11.54
N GLN A 52 -53.17 -0.30 -12.44
CA GLN A 52 -52.28 0.15 -13.50
C GLN A 52 -52.01 1.63 -13.28
N LYS A 53 -50.74 2.01 -13.18
CA LYS A 53 -50.31 3.41 -13.05
C LYS A 53 -49.73 3.89 -14.38
N ASP A 54 -49.94 5.16 -14.69
CA ASP A 54 -49.30 5.82 -15.82
C ASP A 54 -47.80 6.02 -15.52
N PRO A 55 -46.88 5.52 -16.37
CA PRO A 55 -45.43 5.68 -16.17
C PRO A 55 -44.96 7.13 -16.01
N ARG A 56 -45.69 8.12 -16.57
CA ARG A 56 -45.26 9.53 -16.56
C ARG A 56 -45.79 10.33 -15.39
N SER A 57 -47.05 10.08 -15.01
CA SER A 57 -47.74 10.88 -13.98
C SER A 57 -47.92 10.15 -12.65
N ASN A 58 -47.60 8.85 -12.59
CA ASN A 58 -47.86 7.95 -11.47
C ASN A 58 -49.35 7.90 -11.04
N ASN A 59 -50.25 8.45 -11.86
CA ASN A 59 -51.68 8.45 -11.61
C ASN A 59 -52.26 7.06 -11.93
N LEU A 60 -53.26 6.68 -11.15
CA LEU A 60 -53.94 5.40 -11.31
C LEU A 60 -54.88 5.45 -12.53
N VAL A 61 -54.59 4.61 -13.53
CA VAL A 61 -55.28 4.53 -14.81
C VAL A 61 -56.40 3.50 -14.78
N ALA A 62 -56.14 2.33 -14.19
CA ALA A 62 -57.11 1.24 -14.10
C ALA A 62 -57.03 0.52 -12.75
N LYS A 63 -58.17 0.01 -12.30
CA LYS A 63 -58.31 -0.71 -11.03
C LYS A 63 -59.25 -1.89 -11.19
N ALA A 64 -58.86 -3.06 -10.68
CA ALA A 64 -59.69 -4.25 -10.66
C ALA A 64 -59.49 -5.05 -9.37
N ARG A 65 -60.56 -5.64 -8.84
CA ARG A 65 -60.46 -6.58 -7.72
C ARG A 65 -60.17 -7.98 -8.26
N GLY A 66 -59.31 -8.70 -7.55
CA GLY A 66 -58.87 -10.03 -7.88
C GLY A 66 -59.09 -11.02 -6.75
N MET A 67 -59.20 -12.30 -7.09
CA MET A 67 -59.21 -13.39 -6.13
C MET A 67 -58.42 -14.59 -6.68
N ILE A 68 -57.69 -15.26 -5.78
CA ILE A 68 -57.04 -16.55 -6.04
C ILE A 68 -57.70 -17.60 -5.15
N TRP A 69 -58.19 -18.67 -5.77
CA TRP A 69 -58.75 -19.81 -5.05
C TRP A 69 -57.67 -20.54 -4.24
N ASN A 70 -58.02 -21.11 -3.10
CA ASN A 70 -57.07 -21.68 -2.13
C ASN A 70 -56.20 -22.81 -2.74
N ASN A 71 -56.81 -23.64 -3.60
CA ASN A 71 -56.12 -24.70 -4.34
C ASN A 71 -55.03 -24.16 -5.26
N ILE A 72 -55.26 -23.01 -5.90
CA ILE A 72 -54.29 -22.36 -6.80
C ILE A 72 -53.27 -21.58 -5.97
N TYR A 73 -53.71 -20.81 -4.98
CA TYR A 73 -52.84 -19.94 -4.18
C TYR A 73 -51.75 -20.71 -3.42
N ARG A 74 -52.06 -21.92 -2.92
CA ARG A 74 -51.08 -22.79 -2.25
C ARG A 74 -49.96 -23.27 -3.16
N LEU A 75 -50.18 -23.36 -4.47
CA LEU A 75 -49.18 -23.77 -5.45
C LEU A 75 -48.47 -22.55 -6.05
N LEU A 76 -49.23 -21.51 -6.38
CA LEU A 76 -48.77 -20.30 -7.03
C LEU A 76 -47.81 -19.50 -6.15
N LYS A 77 -48.13 -19.33 -4.86
CA LYS A 77 -47.31 -18.52 -3.96
C LYS A 77 -45.88 -19.09 -3.81
N PRO A 78 -45.67 -20.37 -3.41
CA PRO A 78 -44.30 -20.91 -3.31
C PRO A 78 -43.58 -20.89 -4.66
N TYR A 79 -44.27 -21.25 -5.75
CA TYR A 79 -43.68 -21.22 -7.09
C TYR A 79 -43.17 -19.83 -7.48
N PHE A 80 -43.95 -18.79 -7.22
CA PHE A 80 -43.56 -17.40 -7.46
C PHE A 80 -42.40 -16.98 -6.57
N GLU A 81 -42.50 -17.24 -5.26
CA GLU A 81 -41.50 -16.80 -4.27
C GLU A 81 -40.14 -17.51 -4.45
N GLU A 82 -40.14 -18.81 -4.79
CA GLU A 82 -38.90 -19.56 -5.06
C GLU A 82 -38.25 -19.15 -6.39
N THR A 83 -39.06 -18.82 -7.41
CA THR A 83 -38.54 -18.45 -8.73
C THR A 83 -38.03 -17.01 -8.75
N THR A 84 -38.72 -16.09 -8.08
CA THR A 84 -38.39 -14.65 -8.09
C THR A 84 -37.51 -14.22 -6.92
N GLY A 85 -37.46 -15.00 -5.83
CA GLY A 85 -36.85 -14.60 -4.57
C GLY A 85 -37.60 -13.50 -3.81
N GLN A 86 -38.73 -13.03 -4.33
CA GLN A 86 -39.57 -12.01 -3.71
C GLN A 86 -40.79 -12.60 -3.06
N LEU A 87 -41.23 -11.99 -1.96
CA LEU A 87 -42.50 -12.32 -1.33
C LEU A 87 -43.66 -11.87 -2.22
N PHE A 88 -44.75 -12.65 -2.23
CA PHE A 88 -45.95 -12.28 -2.97
C PHE A 88 -46.74 -11.20 -2.21
N THR A 89 -46.30 -9.94 -2.33
CA THR A 89 -46.85 -8.77 -1.61
C THR A 89 -47.26 -7.64 -2.56
N SER A 90 -47.84 -6.57 -2.02
CA SER A 90 -48.15 -5.36 -2.78
C SER A 90 -46.89 -4.63 -3.26
N GLY A 91 -47.02 -3.85 -4.34
CA GLY A 91 -45.97 -3.07 -5.00
C GLY A 91 -45.31 -3.76 -6.19
N ILE A 92 -45.64 -5.02 -6.47
CA ILE A 92 -44.99 -5.83 -7.51
C ILE A 92 -45.80 -5.78 -8.80
N LYS A 93 -45.11 -5.56 -9.93
CA LYS A 93 -45.70 -5.73 -11.27
C LYS A 93 -45.69 -7.20 -11.64
N VAL A 94 -46.87 -7.72 -11.96
CA VAL A 94 -47.08 -9.12 -12.27
C VAL A 94 -47.78 -9.25 -13.62
N LEU A 95 -47.46 -10.34 -14.31
CA LEU A 95 -48.21 -10.81 -15.47
C LEU A 95 -49.02 -12.02 -15.01
N VAL A 96 -50.33 -11.85 -14.88
CA VAL A 96 -51.23 -12.88 -14.34
C VAL A 96 -52.24 -13.33 -15.38
N LYS A 97 -52.51 -14.63 -15.39
CA LYS A 97 -53.57 -15.24 -16.18
C LYS A 97 -54.85 -15.19 -15.36
N VAL A 98 -55.88 -14.53 -15.88
CA VAL A 98 -57.13 -14.26 -15.17
C VAL A 98 -58.35 -14.66 -15.99
N THR A 99 -59.43 -15.01 -15.30
CA THR A 99 -60.77 -15.11 -15.86
C THR A 99 -61.64 -13.99 -15.32
N VAL A 100 -62.49 -13.44 -16.17
CA VAL A 100 -63.42 -12.38 -15.76
C VAL A 100 -64.64 -13.01 -15.12
N GLN A 101 -64.97 -12.59 -13.90
CA GLN A 101 -66.15 -13.04 -13.18
C GLN A 101 -66.99 -11.86 -12.70
N PHE A 102 -68.29 -11.90 -12.99
CA PHE A 102 -69.24 -10.90 -12.51
C PHE A 102 -70.25 -11.55 -11.58
N HIS A 103 -70.24 -11.13 -10.31
CA HIS A 103 -71.20 -11.59 -9.30
C HIS A 103 -72.25 -10.52 -9.04
N GLU A 104 -73.52 -10.89 -8.94
CA GLU A 104 -74.64 -9.95 -8.84
C GLU A 104 -74.57 -9.07 -7.57
N LEU A 105 -73.91 -9.54 -6.51
CA LEU A 105 -73.70 -8.79 -5.25
C LEU A 105 -72.36 -8.05 -5.15
N TYR A 106 -71.30 -8.57 -5.78
CA TYR A 106 -69.93 -8.07 -5.58
C TYR A 106 -69.36 -7.34 -6.81
N GLY A 107 -70.06 -7.45 -7.95
CA GLY A 107 -69.70 -6.83 -9.20
C GLY A 107 -68.60 -7.57 -9.96
N TYR A 108 -67.85 -6.79 -10.75
CA TYR A 108 -66.74 -7.25 -11.58
C TYR A 108 -65.53 -7.64 -10.73
N SER A 109 -64.96 -8.81 -11.03
CA SER A 109 -63.79 -9.36 -10.36
C SER A 109 -62.98 -10.24 -11.32
N LEU A 110 -61.71 -10.42 -11.00
CA LEU A 110 -60.78 -11.27 -11.74
C LEU A 110 -60.41 -12.49 -10.90
N THR A 111 -60.59 -13.69 -11.42
CA THR A 111 -60.07 -14.90 -10.79
C THR A 111 -58.72 -15.23 -11.40
N VAL A 112 -57.65 -15.25 -10.58
CA VAL A 112 -56.31 -15.61 -11.04
C VAL A 112 -56.18 -17.12 -11.16
N LEU A 113 -55.71 -17.56 -12.32
CA LEU A 113 -55.42 -18.95 -12.64
C LEU A 113 -53.93 -19.27 -12.57
N ASP A 114 -53.09 -18.34 -13.03
CA ASP A 114 -51.64 -18.53 -13.14
C ASP A 114 -50.89 -17.19 -13.08
N ILE A 115 -49.58 -17.25 -12.86
CA ILE A 115 -48.67 -16.10 -12.86
C ILE A 115 -47.42 -16.44 -13.66
N ASP A 116 -46.91 -15.49 -14.43
CA ASP A 116 -45.61 -15.62 -15.10
C ASP A 116 -44.53 -14.90 -14.25
N PRO A 117 -43.66 -15.64 -13.54
CA PRO A 117 -42.59 -15.04 -12.75
C PRO A 117 -41.49 -14.42 -13.61
N ALA A 118 -41.32 -14.87 -14.86
CA ALA A 118 -40.27 -14.37 -15.75
C ALA A 118 -40.51 -12.90 -16.14
N TYR A 119 -41.78 -12.49 -16.28
CA TYR A 119 -42.14 -11.09 -16.49
C TYR A 119 -41.67 -10.20 -15.34
N THR A 120 -41.91 -10.62 -14.10
CA THR A 120 -41.54 -9.86 -12.88
C THR A 120 -40.03 -9.70 -12.79
N LEU A 121 -39.28 -10.79 -13.04
CA LEU A 121 -37.81 -10.77 -13.11
C LEU A 121 -37.30 -9.83 -14.21
N GLY A 122 -37.95 -9.85 -15.38
CA GLY A 122 -37.61 -8.97 -16.50
C GLY A 122 -37.83 -7.48 -16.19
N ASP A 123 -38.94 -7.12 -15.55
CA ASP A 123 -39.23 -5.73 -15.15
C ASP A 123 -38.23 -5.24 -14.10
N MET A 124 -37.88 -6.07 -13.11
CA MET A 124 -36.85 -5.74 -12.10
C MET A 124 -35.48 -5.52 -12.75
N ALA A 125 -35.03 -6.45 -13.60
CA ALA A 125 -33.75 -6.34 -14.28
C ALA A 125 -33.69 -5.10 -15.20
N ARG A 126 -34.81 -4.77 -15.86
CA ARG A 126 -34.94 -3.55 -16.65
C ARG A 126 -34.80 -2.31 -15.77
N ARG A 127 -35.52 -2.25 -14.65
CA ARG A 127 -35.47 -1.11 -13.72
C ARG A 127 -34.08 -0.89 -13.14
N ARG A 128 -33.38 -1.96 -12.76
CA ARG A 128 -31.97 -1.89 -12.33
C ARG A 128 -31.09 -1.26 -13.41
N ARG A 129 -31.23 -1.71 -14.65
CA ARG A 129 -30.47 -1.17 -15.78
C ARG A 129 -30.77 0.31 -16.02
N GLU A 130 -32.04 0.71 -15.93
CA GLU A 130 -32.44 2.13 -16.06
C GLU A 130 -31.80 3.00 -14.98
N ILE A 131 -31.77 2.54 -13.72
CA ILE A 131 -31.11 3.26 -12.62
C ILE A 131 -29.60 3.36 -12.84
N LEU A 132 -28.94 2.26 -13.21
CA LEU A 132 -27.49 2.25 -13.45
C LEU A 132 -27.10 3.16 -14.61
N LEU A 133 -27.86 3.14 -15.71
CA LEU A 133 -27.63 4.03 -16.85
C LEU A 133 -27.81 5.50 -16.43
N GLN A 134 -28.83 5.81 -15.64
CA GLN A 134 -29.02 7.18 -15.16
C GLN A 134 -27.83 7.64 -14.29
N LEU A 135 -27.35 6.80 -13.38
CA LEU A 135 -26.18 7.11 -12.54
C LEU A 135 -24.88 7.24 -13.36
N GLU A 136 -24.76 6.50 -14.46
CA GLU A 136 -23.65 6.58 -15.41
C GLU A 136 -23.70 7.88 -16.22
N GLU A 137 -24.88 8.26 -16.73
CA GLU A 137 -25.11 9.53 -17.45
C GLU A 137 -24.84 10.75 -16.56
N GLU A 138 -25.15 10.65 -15.27
CA GLU A 138 -24.85 11.67 -14.26
C GLU A 138 -23.38 11.65 -13.80
N GLY A 139 -22.59 10.65 -14.21
CA GLY A 139 -21.18 10.53 -13.86
C GLY A 139 -20.91 10.18 -12.39
N VAL A 140 -21.91 9.69 -11.66
CA VAL A 140 -21.81 9.40 -10.22
C VAL A 140 -21.55 7.93 -9.93
N LEU A 141 -21.82 7.04 -10.89
CA LEU A 141 -21.81 5.57 -10.72
C LEU A 141 -20.55 5.01 -10.03
N THR A 142 -19.37 5.55 -10.33
CA THR A 142 -18.07 5.02 -9.85
C THR A 142 -17.45 5.81 -8.70
N LEU A 143 -18.05 6.92 -8.26
CA LEU A 143 -17.43 7.83 -7.29
C LEU A 143 -17.02 7.13 -5.99
N ASN A 144 -17.88 6.29 -5.41
CA ASN A 144 -17.55 5.55 -4.18
C ASN A 144 -16.52 4.43 -4.44
N LYS A 145 -16.56 3.79 -5.62
CA LYS A 145 -15.60 2.75 -6.04
C LYS A 145 -14.19 3.25 -6.20
N GLU A 146 -14.04 4.52 -6.55
CA GLU A 146 -12.75 5.15 -6.77
C GLU A 146 -12.14 5.72 -5.48
N LEU A 147 -12.87 5.69 -4.36
CA LEU A 147 -12.33 6.09 -3.06
C LEU A 147 -11.22 5.13 -2.62
N GLU A 148 -10.13 5.68 -2.09
CA GLU A 148 -9.11 4.84 -1.46
C GLU A 148 -9.60 4.38 -0.07
N ILE A 149 -9.56 3.07 0.18
CA ILE A 149 -9.76 2.53 1.53
C ILE A 149 -8.60 2.98 2.43
N PRO A 150 -8.88 3.53 3.63
CA PRO A 150 -7.85 3.84 4.62
C PRO A 150 -6.96 2.63 4.94
N VAL A 151 -5.67 2.88 5.16
CA VAL A 151 -4.69 1.82 5.46
C VAL A 151 -5.10 0.98 6.68
N LEU A 152 -5.70 1.61 7.70
CA LEU A 152 -6.19 0.97 8.91
C LEU A 152 -7.69 1.28 9.10
N PRO A 153 -8.61 0.54 8.46
CA PRO A 153 -10.04 0.79 8.58
C PRO A 153 -10.57 0.20 9.89
N GLN A 154 -10.28 0.86 11.02
CA GLN A 154 -10.60 0.36 12.36
C GLN A 154 -11.88 0.96 12.95
N ARG A 155 -12.32 2.12 12.47
CA ARG A 155 -13.53 2.81 12.94
C ARG A 155 -14.64 2.63 11.91
N ILE A 156 -15.61 1.79 12.26
CA ILE A 156 -16.59 1.28 11.31
C ILE A 156 -17.98 1.77 11.71
N ALA A 157 -18.63 2.52 10.81
CA ALA A 157 -20.06 2.79 10.92
C ALA A 157 -20.84 1.63 10.30
N VAL A 158 -21.68 0.95 11.07
CA VAL A 158 -22.43 -0.23 10.62
C VAL A 158 -23.89 0.14 10.44
N VAL A 159 -24.42 0.03 9.22
CA VAL A 159 -25.84 0.22 8.93
C VAL A 159 -26.48 -1.17 8.86
N SER A 160 -27.31 -1.49 9.86
CA SER A 160 -28.02 -2.77 9.94
C SER A 160 -29.26 -2.67 10.84
N SER A 161 -30.06 -3.72 10.92
CA SER A 161 -31.09 -3.84 11.96
C SER A 161 -30.44 -4.25 13.29
N ALA A 162 -30.85 -3.63 14.39
CA ALA A 162 -30.33 -3.93 15.73
C ALA A 162 -30.58 -5.38 16.18
N THR A 163 -31.57 -6.05 15.59
CA THR A 163 -31.92 -7.44 15.88
C THR A 163 -31.44 -8.42 14.81
N ALA A 164 -30.69 -7.97 13.80
CA ALA A 164 -30.20 -8.83 12.73
C ALA A 164 -29.12 -9.79 13.23
N ALA A 165 -29.30 -11.10 12.96
CA ALA A 165 -28.27 -12.11 13.26
C ALA A 165 -26.93 -11.77 12.60
N GLY A 166 -26.97 -11.29 11.35
CA GLY A 166 -25.78 -10.91 10.58
C GLY A 166 -25.00 -9.74 11.17
N TYR A 167 -25.64 -8.83 11.91
CA TYR A 167 -24.92 -7.80 12.66
C TYR A 167 -24.14 -8.41 13.83
N GLY A 168 -24.79 -9.33 14.56
CA GLY A 168 -24.13 -10.11 15.62
C GLY A 168 -22.94 -10.90 15.10
N ASP A 169 -23.10 -11.61 13.98
CA ASP A 169 -22.03 -12.40 13.36
C ASP A 169 -20.87 -11.51 12.89
N PHE A 170 -21.15 -10.34 12.30
CA PHE A 170 -20.14 -9.37 11.90
C PHE A 170 -19.31 -8.88 13.09
N CYS A 171 -19.98 -8.43 14.17
CA CYS A 171 -19.30 -7.98 15.38
C CYS A 171 -18.51 -9.10 16.06
N HIS A 172 -19.07 -10.32 16.11
CA HIS A 172 -18.39 -11.48 16.68
C HIS A 172 -17.10 -11.80 15.92
N GLN A 173 -17.13 -11.77 14.58
CA GLN A 173 -15.97 -12.02 13.73
C GLN A 173 -14.88 -10.97 13.95
N LEU A 174 -15.25 -9.69 14.04
CA LEU A 174 -14.29 -8.62 14.34
C LEU A 174 -13.67 -8.76 15.74
N GLN A 175 -14.44 -9.21 16.74
CA GLN A 175 -13.94 -9.40 18.11
C GLN A 175 -13.04 -10.63 18.26
N HIS A 176 -13.31 -11.71 17.53
CA HIS A 176 -12.60 -13.00 17.62
C HIS A 176 -11.64 -13.23 16.45
N ASN A 177 -11.11 -12.15 15.86
CA ASN A 177 -10.16 -12.27 14.76
C ASN A 177 -8.82 -12.86 15.25
N SER A 178 -8.19 -13.69 14.41
CA SER A 178 -6.95 -14.40 14.74
C SER A 178 -5.76 -13.48 15.01
N GLY A 179 -5.76 -12.28 14.42
CA GLY A 179 -4.69 -11.29 14.58
C GLY A 179 -4.78 -10.47 15.87
N GLY A 180 -5.84 -10.63 16.67
CA GLY A 180 -6.04 -9.85 17.89
C GLY A 180 -6.23 -8.34 17.65
N PHE A 181 -6.62 -7.95 16.44
CA PHE A 181 -6.83 -6.55 16.08
C PHE A 181 -8.10 -6.00 16.74
N PHE A 182 -8.08 -4.72 17.10
CA PHE A 182 -9.23 -4.07 17.72
C PHE A 182 -9.96 -3.17 16.72
N PHE A 183 -11.28 -3.30 16.66
CA PHE A 183 -12.16 -2.54 15.79
C PHE A 183 -13.22 -1.80 16.62
N TYR A 184 -13.39 -0.51 16.34
CA TYR A 184 -14.47 0.31 16.90
C TYR A 184 -15.66 0.23 15.95
N THR A 185 -16.77 -0.32 16.41
CA THR A 185 -18.00 -0.44 15.63
C THR A 185 -19.10 0.38 16.29
N GLU A 186 -19.82 1.18 15.48
CA GLU A 186 -21.04 1.84 15.92
C GLU A 186 -22.20 1.45 15.02
N LEU A 187 -23.29 0.96 15.61
CA LEU A 187 -24.50 0.60 14.87
C LEU A 187 -25.35 1.85 14.62
N PHE A 188 -25.73 2.04 13.36
CA PHE A 188 -26.75 2.96 12.90
C PHE A 188 -27.97 2.15 12.49
N PRO A 189 -28.98 2.02 13.38
CA PRO A 189 -30.14 1.17 13.12
C PRO A 189 -30.92 1.66 11.89
N ALA A 190 -31.19 0.75 10.97
CA ALA A 190 -32.01 0.97 9.78
C ALA A 190 -32.84 -0.28 9.45
N LEU A 191 -33.95 -0.08 8.74
CA LEU A 191 -34.79 -1.18 8.27
C LEU A 191 -34.13 -1.82 7.05
N MET A 192 -34.00 -3.15 7.08
CA MET A 192 -33.30 -3.93 6.05
C MET A 192 -34.25 -4.76 5.17
N GLN A 193 -35.56 -4.51 5.29
CA GLN A 193 -36.59 -5.16 4.50
C GLN A 193 -37.84 -4.27 4.40
N GLY A 194 -38.54 -4.38 3.27
CA GLY A 194 -39.81 -3.69 2.99
C GLY A 194 -39.64 -2.30 2.39
N ASN A 195 -40.76 -1.59 2.25
CA ASN A 195 -40.82 -0.35 1.46
C ASN A 195 -40.13 0.86 2.13
N GLN A 196 -39.77 0.77 3.42
CA GLN A 196 -39.11 1.85 4.16
C GLN A 196 -37.58 1.70 4.22
N VAL A 197 -37.00 0.73 3.52
CA VAL A 197 -35.54 0.51 3.48
C VAL A 197 -34.84 1.77 2.99
N GLU A 198 -35.26 2.33 1.85
CA GLU A 198 -34.67 3.54 1.26
C GLU A 198 -34.60 4.69 2.26
N GLU A 199 -35.74 5.10 2.84
CA GLU A 199 -35.80 6.22 3.80
C GLU A 199 -34.96 5.96 5.05
N SER A 200 -34.98 4.73 5.58
CA SER A 200 -34.29 4.39 6.81
C SER A 200 -32.77 4.31 6.66
N VAL A 201 -32.28 3.79 5.52
CA VAL A 201 -30.85 3.69 5.21
C VAL A 201 -30.29 5.08 4.88
N LEU A 202 -31.03 5.91 4.12
CA LEU A 202 -30.65 7.30 3.87
C LEU A 202 -30.51 8.09 5.18
N ALA A 203 -31.48 7.97 6.10
CA ALA A 203 -31.41 8.60 7.41
C ALA A 203 -30.23 8.08 8.27
N ALA A 204 -29.81 6.82 8.09
CA ALA A 204 -28.60 6.31 8.73
C ALA A 204 -27.33 6.92 8.13
N LEU A 205 -27.23 7.00 6.80
CA LEU A 205 -26.12 7.63 6.09
C LEU A 205 -25.99 9.12 6.45
N ASP A 206 -27.09 9.85 6.58
CA ASP A 206 -27.07 11.26 7.00
C ASP A 206 -26.51 11.43 8.42
N ARG A 207 -26.89 10.54 9.35
CA ARG A 207 -26.35 10.54 10.73
C ARG A 207 -24.86 10.20 10.77
N ILE A 208 -24.39 9.34 9.86
CA ILE A 208 -22.96 9.03 9.72
C ILE A 208 -22.22 10.24 9.15
N ASN A 209 -22.77 10.86 8.09
CA ASN A 209 -22.18 12.02 7.44
C ASN A 209 -22.03 13.21 8.39
N ALA A 210 -22.99 13.41 9.30
CA ALA A 210 -22.90 14.42 10.35
C ALA A 210 -21.72 14.23 11.32
N ARG A 211 -21.19 13.00 11.43
CA ARG A 211 -20.06 12.61 12.29
C ARG A 211 -18.95 11.94 11.49
N ILE A 212 -18.75 12.36 10.23
CA ILE A 212 -17.87 11.69 9.27
C ILE A 212 -16.45 11.44 9.80
N ASN A 213 -15.89 12.38 10.57
CA ASN A 213 -14.53 12.30 11.09
C ASN A 213 -14.34 11.20 12.16
N GLU A 214 -15.41 10.61 12.67
CA GLU A 214 -15.38 9.52 13.66
C GLU A 214 -15.19 8.15 13.01
N PHE A 215 -15.38 8.02 11.70
CA PHE A 215 -15.40 6.74 10.97
C PHE A 215 -14.40 6.73 9.81
N ASP A 216 -13.89 5.54 9.49
CA ASP A 216 -12.99 5.27 8.37
C ASP A 216 -13.74 4.64 7.18
N VAL A 217 -14.77 3.84 7.48
CA VAL A 217 -15.51 3.04 6.51
C VAL A 217 -16.95 2.86 6.98
N VAL A 218 -17.87 2.74 6.02
CA VAL A 218 -19.27 2.38 6.28
C VAL A 218 -19.52 0.97 5.79
N VAL A 219 -20.21 0.17 6.61
CA VAL A 219 -20.58 -1.21 6.27
C VAL A 219 -22.10 -1.33 6.31
N ILE A 220 -22.71 -1.60 5.16
CA ILE A 220 -24.15 -1.84 5.06
C ILE A 220 -24.36 -3.36 4.96
N ILE A 221 -24.93 -3.95 6.02
CA ILE A 221 -25.07 -5.40 6.12
C ILE A 221 -26.48 -5.81 6.50
N ARG A 222 -26.90 -6.94 5.94
CA ARG A 222 -28.19 -7.57 6.21
C ARG A 222 -27.98 -8.97 6.79
N GLY A 223 -28.75 -9.33 7.81
CA GLY A 223 -28.65 -10.62 8.48
C GLY A 223 -29.97 -11.39 8.50
N GLY A 224 -29.95 -12.64 8.01
CA GLY A 224 -31.05 -13.59 8.14
C GLY A 224 -32.10 -13.50 7.02
N GLY A 225 -32.29 -14.59 6.28
CA GLY A 225 -33.41 -14.81 5.36
C GLY A 225 -32.99 -15.40 4.01
N ALA A 226 -33.32 -16.67 3.78
CA ALA A 226 -33.04 -17.39 2.52
C ALA A 226 -33.86 -16.88 1.31
N THR A 227 -34.84 -15.99 1.52
CA THR A 227 -35.82 -15.54 0.53
C THR A 227 -36.35 -14.16 0.90
N SER A 228 -35.47 -13.16 0.99
CA SER A 228 -35.80 -11.89 1.61
C SER A 228 -35.70 -10.71 0.63
N ASP A 229 -36.77 -9.92 0.57
CA ASP A 229 -36.99 -8.80 -0.35
C ASP A 229 -35.79 -7.85 -0.44
N LEU A 230 -35.11 -7.84 -1.58
CA LEU A 230 -33.95 -6.99 -1.89
C LEU A 230 -34.34 -5.73 -2.69
N SER A 231 -35.62 -5.59 -3.06
CA SER A 231 -36.07 -4.48 -3.91
C SER A 231 -35.84 -3.11 -3.28
N GLY A 232 -35.84 -3.04 -1.93
CA GLY A 232 -35.54 -1.82 -1.19
C GLY A 232 -34.12 -1.27 -1.40
N PHE A 233 -33.19 -2.07 -1.94
CA PHE A 233 -31.83 -1.65 -2.30
C PHE A 233 -31.66 -1.31 -3.78
N ASP A 234 -32.72 -1.46 -4.58
CA ASP A 234 -32.76 -1.17 -6.02
C ASP A 234 -33.47 0.17 -6.30
N THR A 235 -33.09 1.21 -5.56
CA THR A 235 -33.65 2.55 -5.71
C THR A 235 -32.59 3.57 -6.11
N TYR A 236 -33.00 4.54 -6.93
CA TYR A 236 -32.09 5.56 -7.47
C TYR A 236 -31.53 6.47 -6.37
N LEU A 237 -32.36 6.97 -5.44
CA LEU A 237 -31.89 7.90 -4.40
C LEU A 237 -30.88 7.26 -3.47
N LEU A 238 -31.12 6.01 -3.06
CA LEU A 238 -30.19 5.26 -2.22
C LEU A 238 -28.87 4.98 -2.95
N ALA A 239 -28.93 4.58 -4.22
CA ALA A 239 -27.75 4.33 -5.02
C ALA A 239 -26.93 5.62 -5.27
N ALA A 240 -27.59 6.73 -5.59
CA ALA A 240 -26.93 8.02 -5.75
C ALA A 240 -26.26 8.50 -4.45
N ALA A 241 -26.95 8.36 -3.31
CA ALA A 241 -26.40 8.70 -2.00
C ALA A 241 -25.19 7.83 -1.62
N CYS A 242 -25.24 6.53 -1.92
CA CYS A 242 -24.13 5.61 -1.71
C CYS A 242 -22.94 5.97 -2.60
N ALA A 243 -23.18 6.18 -3.89
CA ALA A 243 -22.14 6.49 -4.86
C ALA A 243 -21.40 7.80 -4.53
N GLN A 244 -22.13 8.81 -4.05
CA GLN A 244 -21.56 10.10 -3.67
C GLN A 244 -21.06 10.15 -2.21
N PHE A 245 -21.19 9.05 -1.45
CA PHE A 245 -20.83 9.06 -0.05
C PHE A 245 -19.31 9.23 0.10
N PRO A 246 -18.85 10.12 1.00
CA PRO A 246 -17.43 10.49 1.10
C PRO A 246 -16.54 9.45 1.78
N LEU A 247 -17.12 8.43 2.45
CA LEU A 247 -16.39 7.29 2.98
C LEU A 247 -16.61 6.06 2.10
N PRO A 248 -15.62 5.15 1.99
CA PRO A 248 -15.81 3.89 1.27
C PRO A 248 -16.95 3.09 1.91
N ILE A 249 -17.90 2.64 1.08
CA ILE A 249 -19.03 1.81 1.53
C ILE A 249 -18.77 0.36 1.14
N ILE A 250 -18.86 -0.54 2.12
CA ILE A 250 -18.81 -1.99 1.91
C ILE A 250 -20.23 -2.56 2.09
N THR A 251 -20.73 -3.29 1.10
CA THR A 251 -22.05 -3.93 1.17
C THR A 251 -21.93 -5.44 1.40
N GLY A 252 -22.73 -5.96 2.33
CA GLY A 252 -22.87 -7.40 2.60
C GLY A 252 -24.34 -7.77 2.78
N ILE A 253 -25.14 -7.53 1.73
CA ILE A 253 -26.61 -7.55 1.81
C ILE A 253 -27.23 -8.85 1.24
N GLY A 254 -26.59 -9.51 0.27
CA GLY A 254 -27.19 -10.62 -0.49
C GLY A 254 -26.27 -11.79 -0.80
N HIS A 255 -26.84 -12.90 -1.30
CA HIS A 255 -26.13 -14.12 -1.70
C HIS A 255 -25.67 -14.08 -3.19
N GLU A 256 -24.97 -15.11 -3.67
CA GLU A 256 -24.27 -15.13 -4.98
C GLU A 256 -25.12 -14.80 -6.23
N ARG A 257 -26.46 -14.87 -6.15
CA ARG A 257 -27.36 -14.64 -7.29
C ARG A 257 -28.07 -13.29 -7.29
N ASP A 258 -27.88 -12.50 -6.23
CA ASP A 258 -28.69 -11.30 -5.99
C ASP A 258 -27.83 -10.03 -6.02
N ASP A 259 -27.51 -9.56 -7.22
CA ASP A 259 -26.83 -8.26 -7.38
C ASP A 259 -27.86 -7.12 -7.32
N THR A 260 -27.71 -6.24 -6.33
CA THR A 260 -28.53 -5.03 -6.19
C THR A 260 -27.87 -3.83 -6.87
N VAL A 261 -28.64 -2.77 -7.12
CA VAL A 261 -28.08 -1.49 -7.58
C VAL A 261 -27.09 -0.95 -6.54
N LEU A 262 -27.41 -1.06 -5.25
CA LEU A 262 -26.54 -0.60 -4.17
C LEU A 262 -25.16 -1.30 -4.18
N ASP A 263 -25.15 -2.62 -4.38
CA ASP A 263 -23.90 -3.39 -4.53
C ASP A 263 -23.09 -2.96 -5.77
N SER A 264 -23.79 -2.48 -6.80
CA SER A 264 -23.18 -2.06 -8.05
C SER A 264 -22.53 -0.68 -7.95
N VAL A 265 -22.84 0.13 -6.93
CA VAL A 265 -22.25 1.47 -6.72
C VAL A 265 -21.31 1.55 -5.53
N ALA A 266 -21.46 0.66 -4.55
CA ALA A 266 -20.61 0.63 -3.37
C ALA A 266 -19.13 0.38 -3.71
N HIS A 267 -18.23 0.87 -2.84
CA HIS A 267 -16.79 0.68 -2.98
C HIS A 267 -16.42 -0.81 -3.09
N THR A 268 -16.97 -1.64 -2.21
CA THR A 268 -16.74 -3.09 -2.27
C THR A 268 -17.99 -3.87 -1.91
N ARG A 269 -18.32 -4.82 -2.79
CA ARG A 269 -19.36 -5.81 -2.54
C ARG A 269 -18.75 -7.08 -1.94
N VAL A 270 -19.35 -7.58 -0.87
CA VAL A 270 -19.09 -8.92 -0.33
C VAL A 270 -20.38 -9.72 -0.23
N LYS A 271 -20.24 -11.05 -0.13
CA LYS A 271 -21.37 -11.99 -0.15
C LYS A 271 -22.14 -12.09 1.17
N THR A 272 -21.51 -11.74 2.28
CA THR A 272 -22.12 -11.92 3.61
C THR A 272 -21.61 -10.86 4.58
N PRO A 273 -22.33 -10.62 5.68
CA PRO A 273 -21.82 -9.80 6.78
C PRO A 273 -20.47 -10.32 7.30
N THR A 274 -20.31 -11.63 7.46
CA THR A 274 -19.04 -12.23 7.91
C THR A 274 -17.88 -11.98 6.94
N ALA A 275 -18.13 -12.00 5.63
CA ALA A 275 -17.13 -11.66 4.62
C ALA A 275 -16.74 -10.17 4.66
N ALA A 276 -17.65 -9.28 5.07
CA ALA A 276 -17.31 -7.86 5.27
C ALA A 276 -16.32 -7.70 6.43
N ALA A 277 -16.56 -8.41 7.54
CA ALA A 277 -15.64 -8.42 8.67
C ALA A 277 -14.28 -9.02 8.28
N GLU A 278 -14.28 -10.15 7.57
CA GLU A 278 -13.05 -10.80 7.10
C GLU A 278 -12.22 -9.90 6.19
N LEU A 279 -12.85 -9.16 5.27
CA LEU A 279 -12.17 -8.20 4.41
C LEU A 279 -11.44 -7.12 5.22
N LEU A 280 -12.09 -6.57 6.25
CA LEU A 280 -11.51 -5.55 7.12
C LEU A 280 -10.36 -6.11 7.97
N ILE A 281 -10.54 -7.32 8.50
CA ILE A 281 -9.49 -8.05 9.26
C ILE A 281 -8.28 -8.29 8.37
N HIS A 282 -8.49 -8.80 7.15
CA HIS A 282 -7.43 -9.10 6.21
C HIS A 282 -6.63 -7.85 5.85
N ARG A 283 -7.30 -6.72 5.61
CA ARG A 283 -6.63 -5.44 5.32
C ARG A 283 -5.70 -4.99 6.44
N VAL A 284 -6.15 -5.10 7.70
CA VAL A 284 -5.32 -4.75 8.86
C VAL A 284 -4.17 -5.77 9.04
N ALA A 285 -4.43 -7.05 8.76
CA ALA A 285 -3.41 -8.10 8.81
C ALA A 285 -2.28 -7.87 7.80
N GLU A 286 -2.59 -7.52 6.55
CA GLU A 286 -1.58 -7.21 5.52
C GLU A 286 -0.66 -6.07 5.96
N VAL A 287 -1.22 -5.04 6.61
CA VAL A 287 -0.43 -3.92 7.13
C VAL A 287 0.44 -4.35 8.30
N ALA A 288 -0.07 -5.21 9.19
CA ALA A 288 0.71 -5.76 10.30
C ALA A 288 1.88 -6.62 9.79
N GLU A 289 1.64 -7.51 8.83
CA GLU A 289 2.69 -8.32 8.20
C GLU A 289 3.75 -7.45 7.51
N HIS A 290 3.33 -6.39 6.80
CA HIS A 290 4.25 -5.47 6.15
C HIS A 290 5.11 -4.71 7.18
N LEU A 291 4.53 -4.30 8.32
CA LEU A 291 5.28 -3.67 9.42
C LEU A 291 6.31 -4.63 10.03
N GLU A 292 5.97 -5.90 10.21
CA GLU A 292 6.90 -6.93 10.68
C GLU A 292 8.06 -7.14 9.69
N GLU A 293 7.76 -7.20 8.39
CA GLU A 293 8.79 -7.30 7.35
C GLU A 293 9.75 -6.11 7.39
N LEU A 294 9.23 -4.89 7.46
CA LEU A 294 10.04 -3.68 7.57
C LEU A 294 10.90 -3.68 8.83
N SER A 295 10.35 -4.12 9.96
CA SER A 295 11.08 -4.27 11.23
C SER A 295 12.26 -5.24 11.09
N MET A 296 12.03 -6.42 10.50
CA MET A 296 13.09 -7.40 10.25
C MET A 296 14.17 -6.85 9.31
N ARG A 297 13.79 -6.11 8.27
CA ARG A 297 14.73 -5.49 7.32
C ARG A 297 15.62 -4.44 8.01
N ILE A 298 15.04 -3.61 8.88
CA ILE A 298 15.81 -2.64 9.68
C ILE A 298 16.80 -3.36 10.59
N GLN A 299 16.36 -4.41 11.29
CA GLN A 299 17.21 -5.19 12.19
C GLN A 299 18.39 -5.84 11.44
N GLN A 300 18.13 -6.47 10.30
CA GLN A 300 19.16 -7.09 9.47
C GLN A 300 20.16 -6.05 8.92
N GLY A 301 19.66 -4.91 8.44
CA GLY A 301 20.49 -3.80 7.98
C GLY A 301 21.40 -3.26 9.08
N ALA A 302 20.87 -3.11 10.30
CA ALA A 302 21.65 -2.66 11.45
C ALA A 302 22.77 -3.66 11.82
N TYR A 303 22.48 -4.97 11.87
CA TYR A 303 23.51 -5.98 12.13
C TYR A 303 24.60 -6.01 11.07
N MET A 304 24.21 -5.91 9.80
CA MET A 304 25.17 -5.88 8.68
C MET A 304 26.12 -4.68 8.78
N LEU A 305 25.58 -3.50 9.11
CA LEU A 305 26.37 -2.29 9.28
C LEU A 305 27.34 -2.40 10.47
N LEU A 306 26.87 -2.94 11.61
CA LEU A 306 27.70 -3.15 12.79
C LEU A 306 28.83 -4.15 12.52
N ASP A 307 28.55 -5.25 11.81
CA ASP A 307 29.57 -6.24 11.45
C ASP A 307 30.62 -5.66 10.50
N LEU A 308 30.20 -4.85 9.51
CA LEU A 308 31.10 -4.17 8.60
C LEU A 308 32.07 -3.23 9.34
N GLU A 309 31.54 -2.39 10.24
CA GLU A 309 32.36 -1.46 11.02
C GLU A 309 33.25 -2.20 12.04
N ARG A 310 32.78 -3.32 12.61
CA ARG A 310 33.61 -4.18 13.46
C ARG A 310 34.80 -4.76 12.68
N ARG A 311 34.59 -5.32 11.49
CA ARG A 311 35.68 -5.83 10.63
C ARG A 311 36.66 -4.73 10.22
N ARG A 312 36.15 -3.52 9.98
CA ARG A 312 36.97 -2.35 9.68
C ARG A 312 37.88 -2.00 10.87
N LEU A 313 37.34 -2.00 12.09
CA LEU A 313 38.10 -1.77 13.31
C LEU A 313 39.15 -2.87 13.53
N GLU A 314 38.80 -4.15 13.37
CA GLU A 314 39.74 -5.28 13.47
C GLU A 314 40.89 -5.18 12.45
N THR A 315 40.59 -4.74 11.23
CA THR A 315 41.60 -4.49 10.18
C THR A 315 42.52 -3.34 10.56
N LEU A 316 42.00 -2.26 11.13
CA LEU A 316 42.80 -1.13 11.60
C LEU A 316 43.66 -1.52 12.81
N GLN A 317 43.09 -2.28 13.75
CA GLN A 317 43.77 -2.78 14.94
C GLN A 317 44.99 -3.65 14.58
N THR A 318 44.90 -4.43 13.49
CA THR A 318 46.02 -5.25 13.01
C THR A 318 47.00 -4.48 12.11
N ARG A 319 46.52 -3.53 11.30
CA ARG A 319 47.39 -2.73 10.40
C ARG A 319 48.26 -1.72 11.14
N ILE A 320 47.73 -0.99 12.11
CA ILE A 320 48.43 0.11 12.77
C ILE A 320 49.73 -0.37 13.44
N PRO A 321 49.73 -1.42 14.28
CA PRO A 321 50.95 -1.92 14.92
C PRO A 321 52.00 -2.36 13.91
N ASN A 322 51.58 -3.03 12.83
CA ASN A 322 52.49 -3.49 11.77
C ASN A 322 53.16 -2.32 11.03
N LEU A 323 52.40 -1.27 10.71
CA LEU A 323 52.94 -0.05 10.09
C LEU A 323 53.90 0.68 11.04
N VAL A 324 53.55 0.78 12.32
CA VAL A 324 54.41 1.40 13.35
C VAL A 324 55.70 0.60 13.52
N HIS A 325 55.63 -0.72 13.67
CA HIS A 325 56.80 -1.59 13.78
C HIS A 325 57.72 -1.46 12.57
N ARG A 326 57.15 -1.46 11.35
CA ARG A 326 57.94 -1.27 10.13
C ARG A 326 58.62 0.09 10.09
N LYS A 327 57.90 1.18 10.38
CA LYS A 327 58.46 2.54 10.42
C LYS A 327 59.56 2.69 11.46
N LEU A 328 59.39 2.12 12.65
CA LEU A 328 60.41 2.12 13.70
C LEU A 328 61.63 1.29 13.33
N ALA A 329 61.42 0.12 12.70
CA ALA A 329 62.52 -0.71 12.21
C ALA A 329 63.32 0.02 11.13
N ASP A 330 62.66 0.59 10.13
CA ASP A 330 63.30 1.36 9.05
C ASP A 330 64.10 2.54 9.64
N ALA A 331 63.50 3.32 10.54
CA ALA A 331 64.18 4.43 11.20
C ALA A 331 65.40 3.97 12.02
N ARG A 332 65.30 2.84 12.72
CA ARG A 332 66.42 2.24 13.47
C ARG A 332 67.54 1.79 12.53
N PHE A 333 67.22 1.18 11.39
CA PHE A 333 68.21 0.80 10.38
C PHE A 333 68.91 2.02 9.79
N SER A 334 68.17 3.06 9.42
CA SER A 334 68.76 4.33 8.93
C SER A 334 69.67 4.98 9.97
N LEU A 335 69.28 4.99 11.25
CA LEU A 335 70.10 5.52 12.33
C LEU A 335 71.40 4.71 12.52
N LEU A 336 71.32 3.38 12.48
CA LEU A 336 72.49 2.51 12.57
C LEU A 336 73.43 2.67 11.38
N ALA A 337 72.88 2.81 10.17
CA ALA A 337 73.66 3.11 8.96
C ALA A 337 74.38 4.45 9.09
N ALA A 338 73.66 5.52 9.43
CA ALA A 338 74.23 6.84 9.64
C ALA A 338 75.32 6.84 10.74
N LYS A 339 75.12 6.09 11.83
CA LYS A 339 76.13 5.92 12.89
C LYS A 339 77.39 5.21 12.36
N LYS A 340 77.23 4.16 11.57
CA LYS A 340 78.35 3.41 10.97
C LYS A 340 79.12 4.29 9.98
N ASP A 341 78.40 4.98 9.10
CA ASP A 341 78.98 5.86 8.08
C ASP A 341 79.76 7.00 8.74
N LEU A 342 79.18 7.65 9.76
CA LEU A 342 79.86 8.67 10.54
C LEU A 342 81.15 8.13 11.17
N SER A 343 81.12 6.93 11.76
CA SER A 343 82.30 6.31 12.35
C SER A 343 83.38 5.99 11.32
N GLN A 344 83.00 5.52 10.13
CA GLN A 344 83.95 5.22 9.06
C GLN A 344 84.55 6.48 8.46
N VAL A 345 83.73 7.49 8.16
CA VAL A 345 84.17 8.76 7.59
C VAL A 345 85.09 9.49 8.58
N THR A 346 84.75 9.53 9.87
CA THR A 346 85.61 10.14 10.89
C THR A 346 86.94 9.41 11.02
N LYS A 347 86.97 8.07 11.06
CA LYS A 347 88.22 7.29 11.07
C LYS A 347 89.06 7.55 9.83
N ALA A 348 88.45 7.55 8.64
CA ALA A 348 89.14 7.81 7.38
C ALA A 348 89.72 9.23 7.32
N LEU A 349 88.97 10.22 7.81
CA LEU A 349 89.40 11.61 7.87
C LEU A 349 90.58 11.77 8.84
N VAL A 350 90.48 11.21 10.05
CA VAL A 350 91.58 11.24 11.03
C VAL A 350 92.82 10.55 10.47
N ALA A 351 92.68 9.34 9.91
CA ALA A 351 93.80 8.63 9.30
C ALA A 351 94.46 9.44 8.16
N ARG A 352 93.66 10.07 7.30
CA ARG A 352 94.17 10.94 6.22
C ARG A 352 94.91 12.15 6.76
N GLN A 353 94.40 12.81 7.80
CA GLN A 353 95.07 13.96 8.40
C GLN A 353 96.36 13.55 9.14
N SER A 354 96.34 12.43 9.86
CA SER A 354 97.54 11.88 10.51
C SER A 354 98.63 11.55 9.49
N HIS A 355 98.27 10.89 8.38
CA HIS A 355 99.22 10.59 7.32
C HIS A 355 99.75 11.86 6.63
N ARG A 356 98.89 12.88 6.43
CA ARG A 356 99.35 14.19 5.92
C ARG A 356 100.34 14.84 6.86
N LEU A 357 100.09 14.78 8.16
CA LEU A 357 100.97 15.35 9.18
C LEU A 357 102.31 14.61 9.22
N GLU A 358 102.30 13.29 9.11
CA GLU A 358 103.50 12.46 8.99
C GLU A 358 104.33 12.80 7.74
N LEU A 359 103.68 12.95 6.57
CA LEU A 359 104.35 13.36 5.34
C LEU A 359 104.94 14.78 5.44
N LEU A 360 104.22 15.71 6.07
CA LEU A 360 104.75 17.06 6.32
C LEU A 360 105.95 17.00 7.28
N GLN A 361 105.89 16.19 8.32
CA GLN A 361 106.98 15.98 9.26
C GLN A 361 108.22 15.38 8.56
N GLN A 362 108.02 14.38 7.68
CA GLN A 362 109.09 13.82 6.86
C GLN A 362 109.69 14.87 5.91
N ARG A 363 108.87 15.68 5.23
CA ARG A 363 109.35 16.76 4.36
C ARG A 363 110.18 17.79 5.12
N ILE A 364 109.74 18.20 6.31
CA ILE A 364 110.52 19.10 7.17
C ILE A 364 111.84 18.45 7.57
N ALA A 365 111.82 17.17 7.95
CA ALA A 365 113.03 16.43 8.32
C ALA A 365 113.99 16.29 7.12
N ASP A 366 113.50 16.03 5.91
CA ASP A 366 114.32 15.88 4.70
C ASP A 366 114.84 17.22 4.16
N ALA A 367 114.12 18.32 4.40
CA ALA A 367 114.59 19.67 4.12
C ALA A 367 115.57 20.21 5.19
N SER A 368 115.86 19.43 6.25
CA SER A 368 116.83 19.86 7.25
C SER A 368 118.25 19.89 6.66
N PRO A 369 119.00 21.00 6.82
CA PRO A 369 120.38 21.10 6.35
C PRO A 369 121.27 19.96 6.87
N ASP A 370 121.00 19.48 8.09
CA ASP A 370 121.76 18.42 8.75
C ASP A 370 121.65 17.07 8.03
N LYS A 371 120.48 16.73 7.45
CA LYS A 371 120.32 15.52 6.63
C LYS A 371 121.01 15.65 5.27
N LEU A 372 121.02 16.84 4.67
CA LEU A 372 121.76 17.07 3.42
C LEU A 372 123.26 16.93 3.66
N LEU A 373 123.76 17.52 4.75
CA LEU A 373 125.16 17.37 5.16
C LEU A 373 125.52 15.91 5.46
N SER A 374 124.65 15.15 6.15
CA SER A 374 124.90 13.73 6.46
C SER A 374 124.94 12.80 5.25
N ARG A 375 124.33 13.19 4.12
CA ARG A 375 124.42 12.49 2.83
C ARG A 375 125.73 12.77 2.05
N GLY A 376 126.66 13.53 2.63
CA GLY A 376 127.97 13.81 2.05
C GLY A 376 128.04 15.12 1.26
N TYR A 377 126.96 15.92 1.24
CA TYR A 377 127.03 17.28 0.73
C TYR A 377 127.76 18.18 1.73
N SER A 378 128.37 19.23 1.23
CA SER A 378 129.02 20.25 2.05
C SER A 378 128.46 21.61 1.71
N ILE A 379 128.38 22.50 2.70
CA ILE A 379 127.94 23.88 2.49
C ILE A 379 129.18 24.75 2.59
N THR A 380 129.57 25.36 1.49
CA THR A 380 130.66 26.35 1.46
C THR A 380 130.12 27.70 1.92
N ILE A 381 130.77 28.29 2.92
CA ILE A 381 130.38 29.54 3.57
C ILE A 381 131.54 30.53 3.43
N LYS A 382 131.23 31.77 3.05
CA LYS A 382 132.15 32.90 3.06
C LYS A 382 131.52 34.02 3.89
N ASP A 383 132.24 34.54 4.87
CA ASP A 383 131.79 35.63 5.76
C ASP A 383 130.39 35.39 6.38
N GLY A 384 130.09 34.13 6.74
CA GLY A 384 128.82 33.73 7.35
C GLY A 384 127.66 33.50 6.38
N LYS A 385 127.84 33.68 5.06
CA LYS A 385 126.83 33.41 4.03
C LYS A 385 127.20 32.21 3.15
N ALA A 386 126.21 31.38 2.82
CA ALA A 386 126.42 30.24 1.92
C ALA A 386 126.74 30.73 0.51
N VAL A 387 127.79 30.17 -0.09
CA VAL A 387 128.24 30.46 -1.44
C VAL A 387 127.67 29.40 -2.38
N THR A 388 126.76 29.80 -3.26
CA THR A 388 126.08 28.89 -4.22
C THR A 388 126.57 29.06 -5.66
N ASP A 389 127.40 30.07 -5.93
CA ASP A 389 127.93 30.38 -7.25
C ASP A 389 129.45 30.63 -7.17
N ALA A 390 130.21 29.79 -7.87
CA ALA A 390 131.69 29.84 -7.90
C ALA A 390 132.25 31.10 -8.59
N SER A 391 131.45 31.80 -9.38
CA SER A 391 131.87 33.06 -10.02
C SER A 391 132.13 34.17 -9.00
N SER A 392 131.45 34.12 -7.85
CA SER A 392 131.54 35.11 -6.76
C SER A 392 132.82 35.03 -5.93
N LEU A 393 133.65 34.00 -6.16
CA LEU A 393 134.89 33.74 -5.44
C LEU A 393 136.12 34.23 -6.20
N LYS A 394 137.04 34.88 -5.48
CA LYS A 394 138.33 35.36 -6.01
C LYS A 394 139.49 34.49 -5.51
N PRO A 395 140.59 34.36 -6.28
CA PRO A 395 141.80 33.68 -5.82
C PRO A 395 142.30 34.26 -4.48
N GLY A 396 142.70 33.38 -3.56
CA GLY A 396 143.23 33.74 -2.25
C GLY A 396 142.16 33.92 -1.15
N GLU A 397 140.87 33.84 -1.46
CA GLU A 397 139.82 33.99 -0.45
C GLU A 397 139.67 32.74 0.42
N HIS A 398 139.48 32.95 1.73
CA HIS A 398 139.22 31.89 2.69
C HIS A 398 137.74 31.46 2.66
N LEU A 399 137.52 30.15 2.60
CA LEU A 399 136.22 29.51 2.64
C LEU A 399 136.12 28.61 3.87
N ILE A 400 134.93 28.55 4.44
CA ILE A 400 134.58 27.58 5.46
C ILE A 400 133.61 26.58 4.83
N THR A 401 134.07 25.36 4.61
CA THR A 401 133.23 24.26 4.14
C THR A 401 132.70 23.50 5.35
N ARG A 402 131.40 23.66 5.62
CA ARG A 402 130.71 22.93 6.68
C ARG A 402 130.31 21.54 6.17
N LEU A 403 130.71 20.51 6.92
CA LEU A 403 130.41 19.12 6.67
C LEU A 403 129.39 18.60 7.69
N SER A 404 128.97 17.34 7.55
CA SER A 404 128.07 16.68 8.52
C SER A 404 128.58 16.71 9.96
N LYS A 405 129.90 16.67 10.12
CA LYS A 405 130.60 16.83 11.39
C LYS A 405 131.85 17.66 11.18
N GLY A 406 131.86 18.87 11.75
CA GLY A 406 132.99 19.79 11.70
C GLY A 406 133.02 20.71 10.48
N GLU A 407 134.01 21.57 10.47
CA GLU A 407 134.22 22.58 9.43
C GLU A 407 135.67 22.54 8.95
N VAL A 408 135.85 22.66 7.63
CA VAL A 408 137.17 22.71 7.01
C VAL A 408 137.38 24.10 6.44
N ARG A 409 138.57 24.67 6.68
CA ARG A 409 138.96 25.93 6.06
C ARG A 409 139.79 25.66 4.82
N SER A 410 139.40 26.25 3.71
CA SER A 410 140.10 26.15 2.43
C SER A 410 140.39 27.54 1.86
N VAL A 411 141.34 27.63 0.94
CA VAL A 411 141.67 28.85 0.20
C VAL A 411 141.35 28.60 -1.27
N VAL A 412 140.73 29.57 -1.93
CA VAL A 412 140.38 29.46 -3.35
C VAL A 412 141.63 29.61 -4.21
N GLU A 413 141.96 28.58 -4.99
CA GLU A 413 142.87 28.67 -6.13
C GLU A 413 142.02 28.64 -7.40
N LYS A 414 142.13 29.68 -8.24
CA LYS A 414 141.29 29.87 -9.44
C LYS A 414 142.14 30.27 -10.63
#